data_AF-A0AAN6IR46-F1
#
_entry.id   AF-A0AAN6IR46-F1
#
_cell.length_a   1.000
_cell.length_b   1.000
_cell.length_c   1.000
_cell.angle_alpha   90.00
_cell.angle_beta   90.00
_cell.angle_gamma   90.00
#
_symmetry.space_group_name_H-M   'P 1'
#
loop_
_entity.id
_entity.type
_entity.pdbx_description
1 polymer ?
#
loop_
_entity_poly.entity_id
_entity_poly.type
_entity_poly.pdbx_seq_one_letter_code
_entity_poly.pdbx_strand_id
1 'polypeptide(L)'
;MDSVQETSKTLPHLLLDKDPYTDLGAVGLGMTGYILGIDDDRVVKVAKTYPVENSEDFFMEHVNESNREALVTEIEIYQRLGRHQGIIHCFQTTNFGIEMVFAKQGDLETYISSNPEPTEPFKIHWILSLIDGLSYIHSWKVLVDEIALRNILVDNGQLRFADFGQSYLLPLSTNMDTICENDLTVKIEILHLGWIIYSIACWKVHKYYFFGEDRYMEWPTSDQLPPLKDLFCGAIVENCWKGNYVNVDALKQHACSLLLR
;
A
#
# COMPACT_ATOMS: atom_id res chain seq x y z
N MET A 1 37.02 20.40 -17.03
CA MET A 1 36.85 20.68 -15.58
C MET A 1 35.50 21.34 -15.48
N ASP A 2 34.45 20.53 -15.56
CA ASP A 2 33.07 21.01 -15.68
C ASP A 2 32.36 20.68 -14.39
N SER A 3 32.19 21.72 -13.56
CA SER A 3 31.48 21.65 -12.29
C SER A 3 29.98 21.61 -12.58
N VAL A 4 29.37 20.45 -12.32
CA VAL A 4 27.92 20.29 -12.30
C VAL A 4 27.38 21.14 -11.14
N GLN A 5 26.55 22.13 -11.46
CA GLN A 5 25.75 22.86 -10.48
C GLN A 5 24.70 21.90 -9.90
N GLU A 6 24.86 21.53 -8.63
CA GLU A 6 23.79 21.00 -7.81
C GLU A 6 22.71 22.08 -7.66
N THR A 7 21.60 21.90 -8.36
CA THR A 7 20.38 22.65 -8.10
C THR A 7 19.80 22.15 -6.78
N SER A 8 20.16 22.80 -5.68
CA SER A 8 19.41 22.76 -4.43
C SER A 8 17.94 23.09 -4.74
N LYS A 9 17.07 22.07 -4.72
CA LYS A 9 15.63 22.27 -4.61
C LYS A 9 15.36 22.79 -3.21
N THR A 10 15.52 24.10 -3.05
CA THR A 10 15.01 24.81 -1.90
C THR A 10 13.49 24.64 -1.89
N LEU A 11 12.97 23.97 -0.85
CA LEU A 11 11.54 23.87 -0.58
C LEU A 11 10.96 25.30 -0.54
N PRO A 12 10.01 25.65 -1.43
CA PRO A 12 9.55 27.01 -1.53
C PRO A 12 8.69 27.36 -0.32
N HIS A 13 9.22 28.27 0.49
CA HIS A 13 8.48 29.30 1.23
C HIS A 13 7.68 28.88 2.49
N LEU A 14 8.15 29.41 3.63
CA LEU A 14 7.38 29.84 4.81
C LEU A 14 6.77 28.76 5.74
N LEU A 15 7.60 28.23 6.64
CA LEU A 15 7.17 27.65 7.93
C LEU A 15 6.66 28.76 8.89
N LEU A 16 5.60 29.49 8.53
CA LEU A 16 4.93 30.44 9.45
C LEU A 16 3.62 29.92 10.04
N ASP A 17 3.01 28.91 9.44
CA ASP A 17 1.82 28.29 10.02
C ASP A 17 2.23 27.26 11.06
N LYS A 18 1.69 27.41 12.28
CA LYS A 18 1.78 26.37 13.31
C LYS A 18 1.16 25.11 12.72
N ASP A 19 1.90 24.00 12.75
CA ASP A 19 1.38 22.70 12.34
C ASP A 19 0.04 22.44 13.06
N PRO A 20 -1.07 22.30 12.31
CA PRO A 20 -2.41 22.19 12.90
C PRO A 20 -2.61 20.89 13.67
N TYR A 21 -1.69 19.92 13.53
CA TYR A 21 -1.82 18.59 14.10
C TYR A 21 -0.96 18.36 15.34
N THR A 22 -0.14 19.33 15.77
CA THR A 22 0.84 19.18 16.86
C THR A 22 0.21 18.75 18.19
N ASP A 23 -1.03 19.16 18.47
CA ASP A 23 -1.71 18.90 19.74
C ASP A 23 -2.62 17.64 19.68
N LEU A 24 -2.62 16.89 18.58
CA LEU A 24 -3.47 15.71 18.39
C LEU A 24 -2.85 14.44 18.99
N GLY A 25 -3.71 13.57 19.52
CA GLY A 25 -3.29 12.27 20.07
C GLY A 25 -3.07 11.23 18.97
N ALA A 26 -1.99 10.45 19.09
CA ALA A 26 -1.73 9.32 18.20
C ALA A 26 -2.71 8.16 18.49
N VAL A 27 -3.36 7.68 17.44
CA VAL A 27 -4.28 6.52 17.45
C VAL A 27 -3.70 5.32 16.71
N GLY A 28 -2.61 5.51 15.96
CA GLY A 28 -1.92 4.45 15.24
C GLY A 28 -0.49 4.84 14.90
N LEU A 29 0.32 3.82 14.61
CA LEU A 29 1.73 3.97 14.24
C LEU A 29 1.99 3.21 12.94
N GLY A 30 2.36 3.93 11.89
CA GLY A 30 2.87 3.35 10.65
C GLY A 30 4.40 3.26 10.66
N MET A 31 4.95 2.72 9.58
CA MET A 31 6.40 2.62 9.41
C MET A 31 7.05 4.01 9.34
N THR A 32 6.51 4.89 8.48
CA THR A 32 7.05 6.23 8.18
C THR A 32 6.24 7.37 8.78
N GLY A 33 5.08 7.09 9.38
CA GLY A 33 4.15 8.12 9.84
C GLY A 33 3.43 7.79 11.15
N TYR A 34 2.99 8.84 11.84
CA TYR A 34 2.00 8.75 12.92
C TYR A 34 0.60 8.93 12.36
N ILE A 35 -0.37 8.19 12.89
CA ILE A 35 -1.79 8.40 12.63
C ILE A 35 -2.38 9.12 13.83
N LEU A 36 -2.77 10.37 13.66
CA LEU A 36 -3.33 11.22 14.71
C LEU A 36 -4.84 11.35 14.55
N GLY A 37 -5.59 11.31 15.65
CA GLY A 37 -7.05 11.48 15.63
C GLY A 37 -7.43 12.94 15.48
N ILE A 38 -8.21 13.28 14.44
CA ILE A 38 -8.82 14.61 14.28
C ILE A 38 -10.15 14.66 15.03
N ASP A 39 -11.00 13.66 14.77
CA ASP A 39 -12.29 13.44 15.42
C ASP A 39 -12.68 11.95 15.34
N ASP A 40 -13.92 11.62 15.70
CA ASP A 40 -14.38 10.23 15.75
C ASP A 40 -14.29 9.50 14.41
N ASP A 41 -14.36 10.19 13.27
CA ASP A 41 -14.43 9.57 11.94
C ASP A 41 -13.24 9.96 11.04
N ARG A 42 -12.33 10.80 11.52
CA ARG A 42 -11.20 11.32 10.74
C ARG A 42 -9.89 11.20 11.48
N VAL A 43 -8.86 10.83 10.73
CA VAL A 43 -7.46 10.82 11.16
C VAL A 43 -6.60 11.60 10.19
N VAL A 44 -5.41 11.98 10.63
CA VAL A 44 -4.36 12.51 9.76
C VAL A 44 -3.10 11.66 9.88
N LYS A 45 -2.53 11.30 8.74
CA LYS A 45 -1.17 10.74 8.69
C LYS A 45 -0.17 11.90 8.59
N VAL A 46 0.76 11.96 9.53
CA VAL A 46 1.89 12.93 9.54
C VAL A 46 3.21 12.18 9.54
N ALA A 47 4.29 12.83 9.11
CA ALA A 47 5.62 12.20 9.09
C ALA A 47 6.06 11.86 10.52
N LYS A 48 6.64 10.67 10.70
CA LYS A 48 7.19 10.25 11.98
C LYS A 48 8.55 10.90 12.17
N THR A 49 8.66 11.87 13.08
CA THR A 49 9.93 12.52 13.40
C THR A 49 10.37 12.25 14.84
N TYR A 50 11.67 12.12 15.05
CA TYR A 50 12.32 11.94 16.34
C TYR A 50 13.08 13.21 16.75
N PRO A 51 13.15 13.53 18.05
CA PRO A 51 13.97 14.63 18.55
C PRO A 51 15.44 14.42 18.17
N VAL A 52 16.08 15.49 17.69
CA VAL A 52 17.52 15.52 17.43
C VAL A 52 18.17 16.30 18.57
N GLU A 53 18.66 15.57 19.58
CA GLU A 53 19.17 16.18 20.82
C GLU A 53 20.50 16.92 20.62
N ASN A 54 21.32 16.48 19.67
CA ASN A 54 22.61 17.09 19.32
C ASN A 54 22.76 17.19 17.80
N SER A 55 23.43 18.23 17.32
CA SER A 55 23.66 18.52 15.89
C SER A 55 24.49 17.46 15.14
N GLU A 56 24.98 16.42 15.82
CA GLU A 56 25.76 15.32 15.27
C GLU A 56 24.95 14.02 15.11
N ASP A 57 23.67 13.98 15.50
CA ASP A 57 22.80 12.83 15.26
C ASP A 57 22.29 12.83 13.80
N PHE A 58 23.23 12.70 12.87
CA PHE A 58 22.98 12.62 11.44
C PHE A 58 22.08 11.44 11.08
N PHE A 59 22.09 10.37 11.89
CA PHE A 59 21.26 9.20 11.65
C PHE A 59 19.78 9.52 11.90
N MET A 60 19.43 10.13 13.03
CA MET A 60 18.04 10.51 13.29
C MET A 60 17.53 11.58 12.34
N GLU A 61 18.35 12.57 11.97
CA GLU A 61 17.91 13.56 10.98
C GLU A 61 17.68 12.93 9.60
N HIS A 62 18.53 11.99 9.18
CA HIS A 62 18.33 11.25 7.93
C HIS A 62 17.04 10.41 7.94
N VAL A 63 16.71 9.77 9.07
CA VAL A 63 15.44 9.05 9.24
C VAL A 63 14.25 10.01 9.18
N ASN A 64 14.35 11.17 9.83
CA ASN A 64 13.31 12.20 9.79
C ASN A 64 13.09 12.72 8.36
N GLU A 65 14.16 12.99 7.62
CA GLU A 65 14.11 13.39 6.21
C GLU A 65 13.44 12.32 5.35
N SER A 66 13.87 11.07 5.47
CA SER A 66 13.27 9.93 4.75
C SER A 66 11.77 9.79 5.01
N ASN A 67 11.33 9.98 6.26
CA ASN A 67 9.91 9.92 6.62
C ASN A 67 9.11 11.10 6.06
N ARG A 68 9.71 12.28 5.93
CA ARG A 68 9.10 13.44 5.27
C ARG A 68 8.98 13.22 3.76
N GLU A 69 10.01 12.67 3.12
CA GLU A 69 9.99 12.34 1.70
C GLU A 69 8.93 11.27 1.36
N ALA A 70 8.81 10.25 2.22
CA ALA A 70 7.74 9.25 2.13
C ALA A 70 6.35 9.89 2.20
N LEU A 71 6.12 10.83 3.13
CA LEU A 71 4.86 11.56 3.24
C LEU A 71 4.57 12.41 1.98
N VAL A 72 5.58 13.11 1.46
CA VAL A 72 5.45 13.92 0.23
C VAL A 72 5.05 13.03 -0.95
N THR A 73 5.72 11.90 -1.11
CA THR A 73 5.41 10.91 -2.16
C THR A 73 3.98 10.41 -2.04
N GLU A 74 3.56 10.06 -0.82
CA GLU A 74 2.20 9.59 -0.56
C GLU A 74 1.14 10.67 -0.85
N ILE A 75 1.41 11.94 -0.51
CA ILE A 75 0.56 13.09 -0.85
C ILE A 75 0.36 13.19 -2.36
N GLU A 76 1.45 13.15 -3.14
CA GLU A 76 1.39 13.24 -4.60
C GLU A 76 0.60 12.07 -5.21
N ILE A 77 0.76 10.87 -4.65
CA ILE A 77 0.01 9.68 -5.06
C ILE A 77 -1.49 9.85 -4.78
N TYR A 78 -1.89 10.28 -3.58
CA TYR A 78 -3.32 10.53 -3.30
C TYR A 78 -3.90 11.61 -4.20
N GLN A 79 -3.14 12.68 -4.49
CA GLN A 79 -3.57 13.72 -5.43
C GLN A 79 -3.76 13.18 -6.85
N ARG A 80 -2.86 12.29 -7.32
CA ARG A 80 -2.98 11.63 -8.63
C ARG A 80 -4.17 10.67 -8.68
N LEU A 81 -4.34 9.83 -7.66
CA LEU A 81 -5.35 8.78 -7.62
C LEU A 81 -6.76 9.34 -7.42
N GLY A 82 -6.92 10.47 -6.74
CA GLY A 82 -8.22 11.02 -6.42
C GLY A 82 -9.09 10.02 -5.63
N ARG A 83 -10.41 10.02 -5.90
CA ARG A 83 -11.36 9.18 -5.16
C ARG A 83 -11.67 7.88 -5.91
N HIS A 84 -11.45 6.75 -5.25
CA HIS A 84 -11.83 5.42 -5.73
C HIS A 84 -12.41 4.58 -4.59
N GLN A 85 -13.28 3.62 -4.90
CA GLN A 85 -13.90 2.77 -3.85
C GLN A 85 -12.89 1.83 -3.19
N GLY A 86 -11.89 1.36 -3.95
CA GLY A 86 -10.83 0.48 -3.44
C GLY A 86 -9.68 1.19 -2.70
N ILE A 87 -9.72 2.52 -2.53
CA ILE A 87 -8.67 3.28 -1.83
C ILE A 87 -9.29 3.96 -0.60
N ILE A 88 -8.53 4.08 0.49
CA ILE A 88 -8.97 4.79 1.71
C ILE A 88 -9.34 6.23 1.36
N HIS A 89 -10.47 6.71 1.88
CA HIS A 89 -10.94 8.03 1.51
C HIS A 89 -10.02 9.10 2.11
N CYS A 90 -9.24 9.75 1.26
CA CYS A 90 -8.53 10.98 1.57
C CYS A 90 -9.49 12.17 1.41
N PHE A 91 -9.65 12.96 2.47
CA PHE A 91 -10.44 14.19 2.47
C PHE A 91 -9.64 15.35 1.88
N GLN A 92 -8.39 15.50 2.34
CA GLN A 92 -7.47 16.53 1.87
C GLN A 92 -6.02 16.16 2.13
N THR A 93 -5.13 16.70 1.31
CA THR A 93 -3.69 16.68 1.52
C THR A 93 -3.19 18.09 1.83
N THR A 94 -2.27 18.18 2.79
CA THR A 94 -1.62 19.42 3.20
C THR A 94 -0.12 19.19 3.27
N ASN A 95 0.68 20.24 3.38
CA ASN A 95 2.13 20.10 3.59
C ASN A 95 2.48 19.41 4.93
N PHE A 96 1.52 19.31 5.85
CA PHE A 96 1.71 18.72 7.19
C PHE A 96 1.25 17.26 7.27
N GLY A 97 0.37 16.83 6.37
CA GLY A 97 -0.22 15.49 6.45
C GLY A 97 -1.38 15.23 5.50
N ILE A 98 -1.88 14.00 5.57
CA ILE A 98 -2.96 13.45 4.75
C ILE A 98 -4.16 13.17 5.66
N GLU A 99 -5.22 13.94 5.52
CA GLU A 99 -6.46 13.70 6.26
C GLU A 99 -7.30 12.64 5.57
N MET A 100 -7.70 11.61 6.31
CA MET A 100 -8.40 10.45 5.77
C MET A 100 -9.48 9.93 6.74
N VAL A 101 -10.37 9.10 6.22
CA VAL A 101 -11.39 8.43 7.05
C VAL A 101 -10.73 7.48 8.04
N PHE A 102 -11.23 7.47 9.27
CA PHE A 102 -10.80 6.53 10.28
C PHE A 102 -11.46 5.16 10.06
N ALA A 103 -10.72 4.20 9.50
CA ALA A 103 -11.18 2.83 9.32
C ALA A 103 -11.22 2.08 10.66
N LYS A 104 -12.30 2.27 11.43
CA LYS A 104 -12.49 1.73 12.79
C LYS A 104 -12.39 0.20 12.91
N GLN A 105 -12.58 -0.53 11.82
CA GLN A 105 -12.46 -1.99 11.83
C GLN A 105 -11.02 -2.48 11.63
N GLY A 106 -10.06 -1.55 11.49
CA GLY A 106 -8.63 -1.83 11.45
C GLY A 106 -8.15 -2.39 10.12
N ASP A 107 -6.94 -2.95 10.17
CA ASP A 107 -6.30 -3.62 9.05
C ASP A 107 -6.82 -5.06 8.86
N LEU A 108 -6.66 -5.58 7.65
CA LEU A 108 -7.17 -6.88 7.25
C LEU A 108 -6.47 -8.04 7.97
N GLU A 109 -5.22 -7.88 8.40
CA GLU A 109 -4.48 -8.91 9.14
C GLU A 109 -5.13 -9.16 10.51
N THR A 110 -5.35 -8.07 11.26
CA THR A 110 -6.05 -8.09 12.54
C THR A 110 -7.50 -8.53 12.35
N TYR A 111 -8.16 -8.06 11.29
CA TYR A 111 -9.56 -8.37 10.99
C TYR A 111 -9.77 -9.87 10.78
N ILE A 112 -8.97 -10.52 9.93
CA ILE A 112 -9.06 -11.97 9.68
C ILE A 112 -8.84 -12.76 10.98
N SER A 113 -7.89 -12.33 11.80
CA SER A 113 -7.53 -13.03 13.04
C SER A 113 -8.59 -12.92 14.14
N SER A 114 -9.40 -11.87 14.10
CA SER A 114 -10.30 -11.49 15.20
C SER A 114 -11.79 -11.66 14.88
N ASN A 115 -12.15 -11.93 13.64
CA ASN A 115 -13.53 -12.04 13.19
C ASN A 115 -13.85 -13.45 12.67
N PRO A 116 -15.10 -13.91 12.80
CA PRO A 116 -15.53 -15.17 12.23
C PRO A 116 -15.39 -15.14 10.70
N GLU A 117 -15.15 -16.33 10.14
CA GLU A 117 -15.07 -16.51 8.69
C GLU A 117 -16.39 -16.11 8.01
N PRO A 118 -16.36 -15.19 7.04
CA PRO A 118 -17.55 -14.80 6.31
C PRO A 118 -17.88 -15.82 5.22
N THR A 119 -19.06 -15.67 4.62
CA THR A 119 -19.50 -16.53 3.53
C THR A 119 -18.62 -16.39 2.28
N GLU A 120 -18.57 -17.43 1.46
CA GLU A 120 -17.80 -17.42 0.20
C GLU A 120 -18.15 -16.24 -0.73
N PRO A 121 -19.44 -15.86 -0.95
CA PRO A 121 -19.76 -14.69 -1.78
C PRO A 121 -19.17 -13.39 -1.24
N PHE A 122 -19.07 -13.23 0.08
CA PHE A 122 -18.46 -12.06 0.69
C PHE A 122 -16.93 -12.03 0.46
N LYS A 123 -16.27 -13.19 0.56
CA LYS A 123 -14.85 -13.34 0.21
C LYS A 123 -14.59 -13.03 -1.27
N ILE A 124 -15.46 -13.51 -2.16
CA ILE A 124 -15.39 -13.21 -3.61
C ILE A 124 -15.50 -11.70 -3.84
N HIS A 125 -16.46 -11.03 -3.19
CA HIS A 125 -16.61 -9.57 -3.29
C HIS A 125 -15.35 -8.83 -2.86
N TRP A 126 -14.76 -9.22 -1.73
CA TRP A 126 -13.49 -8.66 -1.25
C TRP A 126 -12.32 -8.88 -2.21
N ILE A 127 -12.16 -10.09 -2.74
CA ILE A 127 -11.13 -10.43 -3.72
C ILE A 127 -11.27 -9.57 -4.97
N LEU A 128 -12.48 -9.48 -5.53
CA LEU A 128 -12.73 -8.68 -6.74
C LEU A 128 -12.50 -7.18 -6.48
N SER A 129 -12.89 -6.68 -5.32
CA SER A 129 -12.66 -5.28 -4.92
C SER A 129 -11.18 -4.93 -4.83
N LEU A 130 -10.33 -5.83 -4.31
CA LEU A 130 -8.88 -5.61 -4.27
C LEU A 130 -8.25 -5.62 -5.66
N ILE A 131 -8.64 -6.57 -6.51
CA ILE A 131 -8.13 -6.63 -7.89
C ILE A 131 -8.54 -5.38 -8.68
N ASP A 132 -9.78 -4.93 -8.51
CA ASP A 132 -10.28 -3.69 -9.12
C ASP A 132 -9.52 -2.46 -8.61
N GLY A 133 -9.31 -2.36 -7.29
CA GLY A 133 -8.53 -1.29 -6.67
C GLY A 133 -7.10 -1.20 -7.22
N LEU A 134 -6.41 -2.33 -7.33
CA LEU A 134 -5.04 -2.35 -7.86
C LEU A 134 -5.00 -2.04 -9.37
N SER A 135 -5.95 -2.56 -10.15
CA SER A 135 -6.12 -2.21 -11.58
C SER A 135 -6.30 -0.69 -11.75
N TYR A 136 -7.12 -0.06 -10.91
CA TYR A 136 -7.28 1.39 -10.87
C TYR A 136 -5.96 2.11 -10.57
N ILE A 137 -5.24 1.71 -9.52
CA ILE A 137 -3.96 2.30 -9.13
C ILE A 137 -2.95 2.24 -10.30
N HIS A 138 -2.85 1.10 -10.99
CA HIS A 138 -1.94 0.92 -12.13
C HIS A 138 -2.36 1.76 -13.35
N SER A 139 -3.67 1.98 -13.54
CA SER A 139 -4.17 2.85 -14.62
C SER A 139 -3.66 4.29 -14.48
N TRP A 140 -3.37 4.73 -13.25
CA TRP A 140 -2.82 6.04 -12.91
C TRP A 140 -1.30 6.08 -12.74
N LYS A 141 -0.62 4.99 -13.14
CA LYS A 141 0.85 4.84 -13.12
C LYS A 141 1.46 4.98 -11.74
N VAL A 142 0.86 4.26 -10.78
CA VAL A 142 1.41 4.08 -9.43
C VAL A 142 1.79 2.61 -9.28
N LEU A 143 3.00 2.36 -8.78
CA LEU A 143 3.50 1.04 -8.41
C LEU A 143 3.54 0.96 -6.88
N VAL A 144 2.87 -0.02 -6.29
CA VAL A 144 2.68 -0.20 -4.85
C VAL A 144 3.70 -1.16 -4.29
N ASP A 145 4.67 -0.64 -3.56
CA ASP A 145 5.77 -1.44 -3.00
C ASP A 145 5.30 -2.39 -1.89
N GLU A 146 4.41 -1.92 -1.02
CA GLU A 146 3.96 -2.71 0.14
C GLU A 146 2.51 -3.21 0.02
N ILE A 147 2.27 -4.21 -0.86
CA ILE A 147 1.00 -4.95 -0.88
C ILE A 147 1.00 -6.01 0.23
N ALA A 148 0.43 -5.68 1.39
CA ALA A 148 0.35 -6.57 2.54
C ALA A 148 -0.98 -6.43 3.30
N LEU A 149 -1.39 -7.47 4.04
CA LEU A 149 -2.63 -7.47 4.83
C LEU A 149 -2.73 -6.28 5.80
N ARG A 150 -1.62 -5.89 6.43
CA ARG A 150 -1.53 -4.73 7.33
C ARG A 150 -1.81 -3.37 6.65
N ASN A 151 -1.64 -3.29 5.33
CA ASN A 151 -1.83 -2.06 4.53
C ASN A 151 -3.19 -2.07 3.77
N ILE A 152 -4.00 -3.11 3.97
CA ILE A 152 -5.39 -3.15 3.51
C ILE A 152 -6.28 -2.87 4.71
N LEU A 153 -7.02 -1.76 4.69
CA LEU A 153 -7.95 -1.38 5.76
C LEU A 153 -9.35 -1.89 5.46
N VAL A 154 -10.10 -2.20 6.52
CA VAL A 154 -11.52 -2.54 6.43
C VAL A 154 -12.34 -1.32 6.87
N ASP A 155 -12.96 -0.64 5.91
CA ASP A 155 -13.80 0.54 6.16
C ASP A 155 -15.23 0.26 5.71
N ASN A 156 -16.18 0.36 6.64
CA ASN A 156 -17.61 0.09 6.40
C ASN A 156 -17.85 -1.25 5.67
N GLY A 157 -17.13 -2.29 6.10
CA GLY A 157 -17.18 -3.65 5.53
C GLY A 157 -16.53 -3.81 4.14
N GLN A 158 -15.86 -2.78 3.62
CA GLN A 158 -15.16 -2.80 2.33
C GLN A 158 -13.65 -2.79 2.54
N LEU A 159 -12.92 -3.46 1.65
CA LEU A 159 -11.46 -3.44 1.65
C LEU A 159 -10.92 -2.24 0.89
N ARG A 160 -9.92 -1.57 1.46
CA ARG A 160 -9.32 -0.37 0.90
C ARG A 160 -7.79 -0.43 1.00
N PHE A 161 -7.11 -0.18 -0.11
CA PHE A 161 -5.68 0.12 -0.09
C PHE A 161 -5.44 1.39 0.71
N ALA A 162 -4.45 1.32 1.58
CA ALA A 162 -3.90 2.43 2.34
C ALA A 162 -2.37 2.33 2.31
N ASP A 163 -1.72 3.39 2.78
CA ASP A 163 -0.26 3.52 2.87
C ASP A 163 0.47 3.41 1.52
N PHE A 164 0.70 4.58 0.89
CA PHE A 164 1.53 4.67 -0.32
C PHE A 164 2.91 5.28 -0.04
N GLY A 165 3.34 5.32 1.22
CA GLY A 165 4.57 6.01 1.63
C GLY A 165 5.86 5.46 1.01
N GLN A 166 5.86 4.21 0.55
CA GLN A 166 6.99 3.56 -0.15
C GLN A 166 6.68 3.27 -1.63
N SER A 167 5.51 3.70 -2.11
CA SER A 167 5.08 3.45 -3.49
C SER A 167 5.75 4.43 -4.47
N TYR A 168 5.76 4.07 -5.74
CA TYR A 168 6.38 4.86 -6.79
C TYR A 168 5.31 5.56 -7.64
N LEU A 169 5.40 6.89 -7.72
CA LEU A 169 4.62 7.69 -8.65
C LEU A 169 5.36 7.81 -9.99
N LEU A 170 4.87 7.13 -11.01
CA LEU A 170 5.54 7.04 -12.30
C LEU A 170 5.02 8.11 -13.30
N PRO A 171 5.81 8.44 -14.34
CA PRO A 171 5.31 9.22 -15.47
C PRO A 171 4.07 8.60 -16.11
N LEU A 172 3.11 9.43 -16.56
CA LEU A 172 1.87 8.94 -17.17
C LEU A 172 2.08 8.13 -18.46
N SER A 173 3.22 8.35 -19.13
CA SER A 173 3.63 7.61 -20.33
C SER A 173 4.25 6.24 -20.04
N THR A 174 4.45 5.88 -18.77
CA THR A 174 5.09 4.62 -18.39
C THR A 174 4.26 3.42 -18.82
N ASN A 175 4.93 2.45 -19.44
CA ASN A 175 4.34 1.15 -19.73
C ASN A 175 4.41 0.25 -18.49
N MET A 176 3.26 0.01 -17.86
CA MET A 176 3.15 -0.82 -16.67
C MET A 176 3.46 -2.31 -16.94
N ASP A 177 3.37 -2.78 -18.18
CA ASP A 177 3.63 -4.19 -18.50
C ASP A 177 5.13 -4.55 -18.45
N THR A 178 6.00 -3.54 -18.52
CA THR A 178 7.46 -3.71 -18.60
C THR A 178 8.21 -2.91 -17.54
N ILE A 179 7.52 -2.26 -16.61
CA ILE A 179 8.15 -1.46 -15.56
C ILE A 179 8.93 -2.35 -14.58
N CYS A 180 10.11 -1.87 -14.22
CA CYS A 180 10.92 -2.39 -13.13
C CYS A 180 11.53 -1.17 -12.42
N GLU A 181 11.06 -0.88 -11.21
CA GLU A 181 11.53 0.24 -10.38
C GLU A 181 12.11 -0.34 -9.10
N ASN A 182 13.41 -0.17 -8.84
CA ASN A 182 14.10 -0.80 -7.70
C ASN A 182 13.77 -2.30 -7.54
N ASP A 183 13.86 -3.05 -8.65
CA ASP A 183 13.55 -4.48 -8.74
C ASP A 183 12.07 -4.86 -8.49
N LEU A 184 11.20 -3.88 -8.20
CA LEU A 184 9.76 -4.08 -8.12
C LEU A 184 9.14 -4.07 -9.52
N THR A 185 8.29 -5.07 -9.77
CA THR A 185 7.53 -5.20 -11.02
C THR A 185 6.06 -5.45 -10.72
N VAL A 186 5.19 -5.19 -11.70
CA VAL A 186 3.76 -5.52 -11.60
C VAL A 186 3.51 -7.00 -11.30
N LYS A 187 4.41 -7.90 -11.73
CA LYS A 187 4.30 -9.32 -11.40
C LYS A 187 4.54 -9.61 -9.93
N ILE A 188 5.48 -8.89 -9.29
CA ILE A 188 5.74 -9.01 -7.85
C ILE A 188 4.54 -8.48 -7.05
N GLU A 189 3.94 -7.37 -7.45
CA GLU A 189 2.70 -6.88 -6.85
C GLU A 189 1.55 -7.91 -6.95
N ILE A 190 1.40 -8.53 -8.12
CA ILE A 190 0.40 -9.59 -8.35
C ILE A 190 0.71 -10.83 -7.49
N LEU A 191 1.98 -11.17 -7.30
CA LEU A 191 2.42 -12.24 -6.39
C LEU A 191 1.98 -11.93 -4.95
N HIS A 192 2.25 -10.73 -4.43
CA HIS A 192 1.82 -10.30 -3.10
C HIS A 192 0.29 -10.27 -2.97
N LEU A 193 -0.42 -9.74 -3.98
CA LEU A 193 -1.88 -9.78 -4.01
C LEU A 193 -2.40 -11.23 -3.99
N GLY A 194 -1.71 -12.17 -4.65
CA GLY A 194 -2.02 -13.60 -4.59
C GLY A 194 -2.02 -14.17 -3.17
N TRP A 195 -1.08 -13.74 -2.32
CA TRP A 195 -1.03 -14.11 -0.89
C TRP A 195 -2.16 -13.50 -0.07
N ILE A 196 -2.57 -12.26 -0.38
CA ILE A 196 -3.74 -11.64 0.24
C ILE A 196 -5.02 -12.39 -0.17
N ILE A 197 -5.20 -12.70 -1.46
CA ILE A 197 -6.33 -13.47 -1.97
C ILE A 197 -6.40 -14.83 -1.30
N TYR A 198 -5.28 -15.53 -1.17
CA TYR A 198 -5.21 -16.82 -0.46
C TYR A 198 -5.60 -16.68 1.01
N SER A 199 -5.13 -15.63 1.68
CA SER A 199 -5.46 -15.36 3.09
C SER A 199 -6.95 -15.10 3.30
N ILE A 200 -7.60 -14.35 2.40
CA ILE A 200 -9.05 -14.13 2.42
C ILE A 200 -9.80 -15.44 2.16
N ALA A 201 -9.38 -16.18 1.14
CA ALA A 201 -10.06 -17.40 0.71
C ALA A 201 -10.02 -18.49 1.80
N CYS A 202 -8.88 -18.68 2.48
CA CYS A 202 -8.75 -19.58 3.62
C CYS A 202 -9.18 -18.97 4.95
N TRP A 203 -9.52 -17.68 4.98
CA TRP A 203 -9.76 -16.89 6.19
C TRP A 203 -8.69 -17.10 7.27
N LYS A 204 -7.42 -16.98 6.86
CA LYS A 204 -6.26 -17.17 7.73
C LYS A 204 -5.10 -16.30 7.24
N VAL A 205 -4.44 -15.63 8.18
CA VAL A 205 -3.28 -14.77 7.88
C VAL A 205 -2.11 -15.61 7.34
N HIS A 206 -1.69 -15.29 6.11
CA HIS A 206 -0.44 -15.76 5.53
C HIS A 206 0.40 -14.55 5.14
N LYS A 207 1.62 -14.49 5.66
CA LYS A 207 2.58 -13.42 5.35
C LYS A 207 3.61 -13.94 4.37
N TYR A 208 3.90 -13.14 3.36
CA TYR A 208 4.94 -13.42 2.39
C TYR A 208 5.68 -12.14 2.07
N TYR A 209 7.00 -12.21 2.09
CA TYR A 209 7.91 -11.11 1.78
C TYR A 209 8.81 -11.57 0.65
N PHE A 210 8.73 -10.88 -0.49
CA PHE A 210 9.57 -11.19 -1.65
C PHE A 210 10.99 -10.66 -1.45
N PHE A 211 11.09 -9.46 -0.86
CA PHE A 211 12.35 -8.85 -0.48
C PHE A 211 12.73 -9.30 0.94
N GLY A 212 13.45 -10.42 1.03
CA GLY A 212 13.99 -10.95 2.29
C GLY A 212 15.26 -10.21 2.77
N GLU A 213 15.65 -10.46 4.02
CA GLU A 213 16.82 -9.82 4.67
C GLU A 213 18.16 -10.08 3.94
N ASP A 214 18.27 -11.19 3.22
CA ASP A 214 19.47 -11.60 2.50
C ASP A 214 19.53 -11.08 1.05
N ARG A 215 18.50 -10.34 0.61
CA ARG A 215 18.33 -9.79 -0.75
C ARG A 215 18.39 -10.83 -1.88
N TYR A 216 18.26 -12.12 -1.57
CA TYR A 216 18.10 -13.14 -2.62
C TYR A 216 16.66 -13.10 -3.13
N MET A 217 16.50 -12.56 -4.33
CA MET A 217 15.21 -12.39 -5.00
C MET A 217 14.86 -13.66 -5.75
N GLU A 218 14.17 -14.59 -5.08
CA GLU A 218 13.72 -15.83 -5.71
C GLU A 218 12.21 -15.97 -5.65
N TRP A 219 11.64 -16.25 -6.83
CA TRP A 219 10.24 -16.60 -6.97
C TRP A 219 9.92 -17.86 -6.15
N PRO A 220 8.76 -17.94 -5.47
CA PRO A 220 8.51 -19.07 -4.58
C PRO A 220 8.50 -20.39 -5.36
N THR A 221 9.19 -21.38 -4.81
CA THR A 221 9.22 -22.74 -5.37
C THR A 221 7.97 -23.51 -4.98
N SER A 222 7.61 -24.53 -5.77
CA SER A 222 6.37 -25.30 -5.56
C SER A 222 6.25 -25.93 -4.16
N ASP A 223 7.36 -26.25 -3.50
CA ASP A 223 7.42 -26.80 -2.14
C ASP A 223 7.18 -25.76 -1.04
N GLN A 224 7.33 -24.46 -1.35
CA GLN A 224 7.03 -23.35 -0.44
C GLN A 224 5.56 -22.91 -0.52
N LEU A 225 4.86 -23.27 -1.60
CA LEU A 225 3.47 -22.86 -1.84
C LEU A 225 2.49 -23.73 -1.05
N PRO A 226 1.54 -23.14 -0.33
CA PRO A 226 0.55 -23.90 0.42
C PRO A 226 -0.48 -24.54 -0.53
N PRO A 227 -1.23 -25.55 -0.06
CA PRO A 227 -2.15 -26.30 -0.92
C PRO A 227 -3.30 -25.42 -1.41
N LEU A 228 -3.66 -25.62 -2.68
CA LEU A 228 -4.77 -24.94 -3.38
C LEU A 228 -5.99 -25.83 -3.58
N LYS A 229 -5.93 -27.09 -3.12
CA LYS A 229 -7.00 -28.06 -3.29
C LYS A 229 -8.28 -27.52 -2.63
N ASP A 230 -9.39 -27.63 -3.36
CA ASP A 230 -10.73 -27.22 -2.92
C ASP A 230 -10.92 -25.70 -2.71
N LEU A 231 -9.95 -24.87 -3.09
CA LEU A 231 -10.08 -23.41 -3.04
C LEU A 231 -10.86 -22.89 -4.27
N PHE A 232 -11.99 -22.21 -4.04
CA PHE A 232 -12.85 -21.67 -5.11
C PHE A 232 -12.10 -20.73 -6.08
N CYS A 233 -11.03 -20.06 -5.62
CA CYS A 233 -10.16 -19.20 -6.42
C CYS A 233 -8.76 -19.78 -6.66
N GLY A 234 -8.57 -21.10 -6.51
CA GLY A 234 -7.26 -21.75 -6.59
C GLY A 234 -6.50 -21.45 -7.87
N ALA A 235 -7.17 -21.47 -9.03
CA ALA A 235 -6.55 -21.13 -10.31
C ALA A 235 -6.06 -19.67 -10.37
N ILE A 236 -6.74 -18.73 -9.72
CA ILE A 236 -6.31 -17.33 -9.67
C ILE A 236 -5.02 -17.22 -8.88
N VAL A 237 -5.03 -17.76 -7.66
CA VAL A 237 -3.89 -17.75 -6.73
C VAL A 237 -2.66 -18.41 -7.35
N GLU A 238 -2.83 -19.58 -7.98
CA GLU A 238 -1.74 -20.28 -8.65
C GLU A 238 -1.09 -19.44 -9.75
N ASN A 239 -1.88 -18.75 -10.57
CA ASN A 239 -1.36 -17.92 -11.64
C ASN A 239 -0.67 -16.65 -11.11
N CYS A 240 -1.13 -16.09 -9.99
CA CYS A 240 -0.40 -15.03 -9.28
C CYS A 240 0.97 -15.52 -8.84
N TRP A 241 1.02 -16.67 -8.16
CA TRP A 241 2.24 -17.28 -7.63
C TRP A 241 3.18 -17.87 -8.67
N LYS A 242 2.78 -17.94 -9.95
CA LYS A 242 3.66 -18.35 -11.07
C LYS A 242 4.08 -17.19 -11.96
N GLY A 243 3.57 -15.98 -11.70
CA GLY A 243 3.88 -14.80 -12.52
C GLY A 243 3.28 -14.88 -13.93
N ASN A 244 2.16 -15.60 -14.07
CA ASN A 244 1.52 -15.89 -15.35
C ASN A 244 0.67 -14.74 -15.89
N TYR A 245 0.28 -13.80 -15.03
CA TYR A 245 -0.40 -12.58 -15.47
C TYR A 245 0.63 -11.56 -15.96
N VAL A 246 0.36 -10.99 -17.14
CA VAL A 246 1.19 -9.90 -17.68
C VAL A 246 0.97 -8.59 -16.92
N ASN A 247 -0.27 -8.34 -16.49
CA ASN A 247 -0.67 -7.17 -15.72
C ASN A 247 -1.94 -7.44 -14.91
N VAL A 248 -2.36 -6.46 -14.11
CA VAL A 248 -3.52 -6.59 -13.21
C VAL A 248 -4.84 -6.68 -13.98
N ASP A 249 -4.93 -6.11 -15.18
CA ASP A 249 -6.15 -6.21 -16.00
C ASP A 249 -6.37 -7.64 -16.52
N ALA A 250 -5.30 -8.35 -16.87
CA ALA A 250 -5.37 -9.77 -17.22
C ALA A 250 -5.82 -10.62 -16.03
N LEU A 251 -5.32 -10.33 -14.81
CA LEU A 251 -5.80 -10.93 -13.57
C LEU A 251 -7.29 -10.64 -13.34
N LYS A 252 -7.71 -9.38 -13.49
CA LYS A 252 -9.10 -8.93 -13.32
C LYS A 252 -10.06 -9.63 -14.26
N GLN A 253 -9.72 -9.73 -15.55
CA GLN A 253 -10.52 -10.44 -16.54
C GLN A 253 -10.69 -11.92 -16.17
N HIS A 254 -9.60 -12.59 -15.81
CA HIS A 254 -9.67 -13.99 -15.39
C HIS A 254 -10.50 -14.16 -14.11
N ALA A 255 -10.29 -13.30 -13.10
CA ALA A 255 -11.03 -13.35 -11.83
C ALA A 255 -12.54 -13.14 -12.02
N CYS A 256 -12.96 -12.12 -12.78
CA CYS A 256 -14.36 -11.91 -13.11
C CYS A 256 -14.94 -13.11 -13.86
N SER A 257 -14.21 -13.68 -14.82
CA SER A 257 -14.68 -14.84 -15.60
C SER A 257 -14.87 -16.11 -14.76
N LEU A 258 -14.12 -16.27 -13.67
CA LEU A 258 -14.14 -17.47 -12.83
C LEU A 258 -15.13 -17.33 -11.67
N LEU A 259 -15.15 -16.17 -11.00
CA LEU A 259 -15.84 -15.97 -9.72
C LEU A 259 -17.26 -15.41 -9.84
N LEU A 260 -17.65 -14.86 -10.99
CA LEU A 260 -19.01 -14.32 -11.22
C LEU A 260 -19.91 -15.27 -12.01
N ARG A 261 -19.56 -16.56 -12.04
CA ARG A 261 -20.35 -17.60 -12.71
C ARG A 261 -21.54 -18.05 -11.88
#